data_AF-A0A1U7LVP1-F1
#
_entry.id   AF-A0A1U7LVP1-F1
#
_cell.length_a   1.000
_cell.length_b   1.000
_cell.length_c   1.000
_cell.angle_alpha   90.00
_cell.angle_beta   90.00
_cell.angle_gamma   90.00
#
_symmetry.space_group_name_H-M   'P 1'
#
loop_
_entity.id
_entity.type
_entity.pdbx_description
1 polymer ?
#
loop_
_entity_poly.entity_id
_entity_poly.type
_entity_poly.pdbx_seq_one_letter_code
_entity_poly.pdbx_strand_id
1 'polypeptide(L)'
;MRYFKWGVSRLILETTAITGRQPIVIPFFFTGMDKVMHEARKWPRFVPRIRKDVRIRFGNPIPGTLIEPFVKRWGEICDDEKHNTRNVFENAFPDVLRNGERVRELRNEMSSILRNAVLGVRQEMGLPKEDPSAGLPDTWRHADKGGKTPGVVYEKERPL
;
A
#
# COMPACT_ATOMS: atom_id res chain seq x y z
N MET A 1 5.76 -9.43 -1.37
CA MET A 1 4.72 -8.43 -1.70
C MET A 1 5.42 -7.17 -2.20
N ARG A 2 4.86 -6.44 -3.19
CA ARG A 2 5.47 -5.16 -3.61
C ARG A 2 5.38 -4.11 -2.49
N TYR A 3 6.11 -3.01 -2.64
CA TYR A 3 5.93 -1.83 -1.79
C TYR A 3 4.53 -1.23 -1.96
N PHE A 4 4.03 -0.54 -0.93
CA PHE A 4 2.82 0.26 -1.07
C PHE A 4 3.19 1.64 -1.60
N LYS A 5 2.43 2.12 -2.59
CA LYS A 5 2.57 3.49 -3.08
C LYS A 5 2.03 4.45 -2.01
N TRP A 6 2.68 5.60 -1.88
CA TRP A 6 2.35 6.67 -0.94
C TRP A 6 0.90 7.21 -1.04
N GLY A 7 0.19 6.91 -2.13
CA GLY A 7 -1.24 7.23 -2.28
C GLY A 7 -2.14 6.57 -1.21
N VAL A 8 -1.76 5.42 -0.65
CA VAL A 8 -2.52 4.80 0.45
C VAL A 8 -2.45 5.66 1.72
N SER A 9 -1.26 6.17 2.04
CA SER A 9 -1.08 7.09 3.16
C SER A 9 -1.80 8.41 2.93
N ARG A 10 -1.80 8.90 1.69
CA ARG A 10 -2.55 10.08 1.29
C ARG A 10 -4.03 9.97 1.68
N LEU A 11 -4.67 8.84 1.36
CA LEU A 11 -6.08 8.60 1.69
C LEU A 11 -6.32 8.73 3.19
N ILE A 12 -5.47 8.15 4.03
CA ILE A 12 -5.67 8.17 5.49
C ILE A 12 -5.42 9.58 6.05
N LEU A 13 -4.31 10.22 5.68
CA LEU A 13 -3.92 11.53 6.22
C LEU A 13 -4.90 12.63 5.80
N GLU A 14 -5.22 12.73 4.51
CA GLU A 14 -6.11 13.76 4.01
C GLU A 14 -7.55 13.54 4.51
N THR A 15 -8.03 12.29 4.55
CA THR A 15 -9.35 12.00 5.13
C THR A 15 -9.40 12.37 6.60
N THR A 16 -8.36 12.07 7.37
CA THR A 16 -8.33 12.40 8.81
C THR A 16 -8.31 13.92 9.00
N ALA A 17 -7.53 14.66 8.20
CA ALA A 17 -7.48 16.11 8.25
C ALA A 17 -8.83 16.76 7.88
N ILE A 18 -9.45 16.31 6.79
CA ILE A 18 -10.73 16.82 6.29
C ILE A 18 -11.87 16.54 7.27
N THR A 19 -11.98 15.28 7.72
CA THR A 19 -13.13 14.83 8.52
C THR A 19 -12.94 15.00 10.02
N GLY A 20 -11.72 15.26 10.49
CA GLY A 20 -11.37 15.28 11.91
C GLY A 20 -11.47 13.92 12.60
N ARG A 21 -11.66 12.83 11.84
CA ARG A 21 -11.84 11.48 12.37
C ARG A 21 -10.84 10.53 11.74
N GLN A 22 -10.15 9.77 12.58
CA GLN A 22 -9.21 8.76 12.11
C GLN A 22 -9.96 7.51 11.64
N PRO A 23 -9.70 7.00 10.42
CA PRO A 23 -10.36 5.80 9.93
C PRO A 23 -9.83 4.54 10.64
N ILE A 24 -10.67 3.52 10.75
CA ILE A 24 -10.27 2.19 11.16
C ILE A 24 -9.60 1.51 9.96
N VAL A 25 -8.31 1.16 10.09
CA VAL A 25 -7.54 0.52 9.03
C VAL A 25 -7.34 -0.95 9.37
N ILE A 26 -7.88 -1.84 8.53
CA ILE A 26 -7.79 -3.30 8.72
C ILE A 26 -6.89 -3.89 7.63
N PRO A 27 -5.72 -4.46 7.97
CA PRO A 27 -4.88 -5.14 6.99
C PRO A 27 -5.52 -6.46 6.61
N PHE A 28 -5.49 -6.81 5.33
CA PHE A 28 -5.89 -8.14 4.87
C PHE A 28 -4.97 -8.60 3.74
N PHE A 29 -4.83 -9.91 3.60
CA PHE A 29 -4.04 -10.52 2.55
C PHE A 29 -4.84 -11.65 1.89
N PHE A 30 -4.66 -11.84 0.59
CA PHE A 30 -5.34 -12.88 -0.16
C PHE A 30 -4.42 -13.59 -1.15
N THR A 31 -4.74 -14.85 -1.46
CA THR A 31 -4.02 -15.70 -2.42
C THR A 31 -5.00 -16.46 -3.30
N GLY A 32 -4.54 -16.88 -4.49
CA GLY A 32 -5.28 -17.78 -5.38
C GLY A 32 -6.08 -17.09 -6.47
N MET A 33 -6.20 -15.75 -6.45
CA MET A 33 -6.84 -14.99 -7.53
C MET A 33 -6.10 -15.18 -8.87
N ASP A 34 -4.77 -15.28 -8.83
CA ASP A 34 -3.91 -15.58 -9.97
C ASP A 34 -4.15 -17.00 -10.55
N LYS A 35 -4.52 -17.96 -9.70
CA LYS A 35 -4.89 -19.31 -10.13
C LYS A 35 -6.23 -19.32 -10.87
N VAL A 36 -7.18 -18.52 -10.39
CA VAL A 36 -8.50 -18.32 -11.01
C VAL A 36 -8.38 -17.57 -12.33
N MET A 37 -7.72 -16.41 -12.34
CA MET A 37 -7.57 -15.53 -13.50
C MET A 37 -6.17 -14.91 -13.55
N HIS A 38 -5.22 -15.61 -14.19
CA HIS A 38 -3.84 -15.13 -14.30
C HIS A 38 -3.72 -13.92 -15.24
N GLU A 39 -2.92 -12.92 -14.87
CA GLU A 39 -2.73 -11.68 -15.65
C GLU A 39 -2.19 -11.93 -17.08
N ALA A 40 -1.22 -12.84 -17.22
CA ALA A 40 -0.57 -13.18 -18.49
C ALA A 40 -1.35 -14.20 -19.35
N ARG A 41 -2.63 -14.44 -19.09
CA ARG A 41 -3.41 -15.44 -19.83
C ARG A 41 -3.69 -15.01 -21.28
N LYS A 42 -3.68 -15.98 -22.18
CA LYS A 42 -4.05 -15.82 -23.60
C LYS A 42 -5.57 -16.01 -23.78
N TRP A 43 -6.06 -15.80 -25.00
CA TRP A 43 -7.48 -15.96 -25.33
C TRP A 43 -7.97 -17.39 -25.02
N PRO A 44 -9.19 -17.59 -24.47
CA PRO A 44 -10.17 -16.57 -24.09
C PRO A 44 -9.85 -15.90 -22.74
N ARG A 45 -9.68 -14.58 -22.76
CA ARG A 45 -9.23 -13.79 -21.59
C ARG A 45 -10.34 -13.49 -20.59
N PHE A 46 -11.58 -13.92 -20.78
CA PHE A 46 -12.69 -13.61 -19.86
C PHE A 46 -13.11 -14.80 -18.99
N VAL A 47 -12.75 -16.03 -19.37
CA VAL A 47 -13.19 -17.24 -18.67
C VAL A 47 -12.30 -17.50 -17.44
N PRO A 48 -12.85 -17.58 -16.21
CA PRO A 48 -12.11 -17.98 -15.02
C PRO A 48 -11.87 -19.49 -14.97
N ARG A 49 -10.73 -19.91 -14.38
CA ARG A 49 -10.49 -21.32 -14.07
C ARG A 49 -11.33 -21.71 -12.85
N ILE A 50 -12.19 -22.71 -13.03
CA ILE A 50 -12.99 -23.31 -11.96
C ILE A 50 -12.15 -24.21 -11.05
N ARG A 51 -12.66 -24.49 -9.83
CA ARG A 51 -12.04 -25.38 -8.82
C ARG A 51 -10.64 -24.93 -8.38
N LYS A 52 -10.46 -23.63 -8.14
CA LYS A 52 -9.24 -23.07 -7.55
C LYS A 52 -9.57 -22.42 -6.22
N ASP A 53 -8.72 -22.66 -5.23
CA ASP A 53 -8.90 -22.10 -3.89
C ASP A 53 -8.47 -20.63 -3.84
N VAL A 54 -9.36 -19.79 -3.33
CA VAL A 54 -9.06 -18.41 -2.95
C VAL A 54 -9.08 -18.33 -1.43
N ARG A 55 -8.00 -17.85 -0.84
CA ARG A 55 -7.88 -17.69 0.62
C ARG A 55 -7.74 -16.21 0.93
N ILE A 56 -8.51 -15.72 1.89
CA ILE A 56 -8.46 -14.35 2.40
C ILE A 56 -8.26 -14.43 3.91
N ARG A 57 -7.35 -13.62 4.45
CA ARG A 57 -7.15 -13.47 5.89
C ARG A 57 -7.20 -11.99 6.25
N PHE A 58 -7.94 -11.66 7.29
CA PHE A 58 -7.97 -10.33 7.90
C PHE A 58 -7.07 -10.36 9.14
N GLY A 59 -6.28 -9.31 9.31
CA GLY A 59 -5.54 -9.06 10.54
C GLY A 59 -6.34 -8.19 11.51
N ASN A 60 -5.72 -7.89 12.65
CA ASN A 60 -6.27 -6.96 13.61
C ASN A 60 -6.23 -5.52 13.09
N PRO A 61 -7.19 -4.66 13.48
CA PRO A 61 -7.14 -3.24 13.18
C PRO A 61 -5.79 -2.64 13.61
N ILE A 62 -5.20 -1.81 12.75
CA ILE A 62 -3.96 -1.09 13.09
C ILE A 62 -4.28 -0.14 14.25
N PRO A 63 -3.53 -0.21 15.37
CA PRO A 63 -3.74 0.67 16.52
C PRO A 63 -3.69 2.14 16.10
N GLY A 64 -4.63 2.93 16.61
CA GLY A 64 -4.72 4.33 16.23
C GLY A 64 -3.46 5.14 16.57
N THR A 65 -2.81 4.76 17.66
CA THR A 65 -1.55 5.31 18.17
C THR A 65 -0.38 5.18 17.19
N LEU A 66 -0.42 4.25 16.22
CA LEU A 66 0.58 4.16 15.16
C LEU A 66 0.35 5.16 14.02
N ILE A 67 -0.87 5.65 13.86
CA ILE A 67 -1.28 6.58 12.79
C ILE A 67 -1.25 8.03 13.29
N GLU A 68 -1.63 8.27 14.55
CA GLU A 68 -1.70 9.60 15.19
C GLU A 68 -0.44 10.47 14.96
N PRO A 69 0.81 9.97 15.10
CA PRO A 69 2.00 10.78 14.85
C PRO A 69 2.11 11.28 13.40
N PHE A 70 1.62 10.50 12.44
CA PHE A 70 1.62 10.90 11.03
C PHE A 70 0.57 11.97 10.75
N VAL A 71 -0.61 11.84 11.36
CA VAL A 71 -1.69 12.84 11.27
C VAL A 71 -1.22 14.15 11.88
N LYS A 72 -0.53 14.11 13.03
CA LYS A 72 0.05 15.31 13.66
C LYS A 72 1.06 16.00 12.74
N ARG A 73 2.06 15.26 12.23
CA ARG A 73 3.07 15.80 11.30
C ARG A 73 2.44 16.34 10.02
N TRP A 74 1.37 15.72 9.52
CA TRP A 74 0.62 16.23 8.36
C TRP A 74 -0.07 17.56 8.67
N GLY A 75 -0.68 17.68 9.85
CA GLY A 75 -1.27 18.94 10.33
C GLY A 75 -0.24 20.07 10.40
N GLU A 76 0.92 19.81 11.01
CA GLU A 76 2.04 20.76 11.09
C GLU A 76 2.46 21.26 9.69
N ILE A 77 2.55 20.38 8.70
CA ILE A 77 2.88 20.75 7.32
C ILE A 77 1.77 21.61 6.68
N CYS A 78 0.49 21.32 6.96
CA CYS A 78 -0.61 22.12 6.45
C CYS A 78 -0.66 23.52 7.09
N ASP A 79 -0.34 23.61 8.37
CA ASP A 79 -0.26 24.87 9.12
C ASP A 79 0.89 25.76 8.59
N ASP A 80 2.06 25.16 8.32
CA ASP A 80 3.21 25.84 7.68
C ASP A 80 2.80 26.47 6.33
N GLU A 81 2.01 25.75 5.53
CA GLU A 81 1.50 26.19 4.22
C GLU A 81 0.22 27.05 4.32
N LYS A 82 -0.25 27.37 5.54
CA LYS A 82 -1.49 28.12 5.80
C LYS A 82 -2.71 27.54 5.08
N HIS A 83 -2.73 26.23 4.87
CA HIS A 83 -3.77 25.57 4.08
C HIS A 83 -4.91 25.04 4.95
N ASN A 84 -6.13 25.46 4.66
CA ASN A 84 -7.30 25.01 5.40
C ASN A 84 -7.82 23.66 4.87
N THR A 85 -7.31 22.58 5.45
CA THR A 85 -7.69 21.20 5.08
C THR A 85 -9.17 20.87 5.28
N ARG A 86 -9.94 21.66 6.04
CA ARG A 86 -11.39 21.45 6.22
C ARG A 86 -12.23 22.10 5.12
N ASN A 87 -11.63 22.98 4.33
CA ASN A 87 -12.33 23.62 3.23
C ASN A 87 -12.34 22.70 2.00
N VAL A 88 -13.36 21.86 1.90
CA VAL A 88 -13.53 20.89 0.79
C VAL A 88 -13.67 21.60 -0.58
N PHE A 89 -14.02 22.89 -0.60
CA PHE A 89 -14.10 23.68 -1.83
C PHE A 89 -12.72 24.16 -2.32
N GLU A 90 -11.71 24.14 -1.45
CA GLU A 90 -10.30 24.39 -1.77
C GLU A 90 -9.69 23.13 -2.39
N ASN A 91 -10.22 22.73 -3.55
CA ASN A 91 -9.92 21.44 -4.21
C ASN A 91 -8.47 21.27 -4.68
N ALA A 92 -7.64 22.31 -4.56
CA ALA A 92 -6.26 22.27 -4.98
C ALA A 92 -5.31 22.40 -3.78
N PHE A 93 -4.87 21.26 -3.24
CA PHE A 93 -3.64 21.24 -2.44
C PHE A 93 -2.53 21.98 -3.21
N PRO A 94 -1.83 22.95 -2.59
CA PRO A 94 -0.63 23.54 -3.13
C PRO A 94 0.37 22.47 -3.57
N ASP A 95 1.26 22.81 -4.52
CA ASP A 95 2.23 21.82 -5.01
C ASP A 95 3.13 21.27 -3.89
N VAL A 96 3.46 22.10 -2.89
CA VAL A 96 4.20 21.67 -1.70
C VAL A 96 3.46 20.57 -0.93
N LEU A 97 2.14 20.68 -0.75
CA LEU A 97 1.31 19.66 -0.10
C LEU A 97 1.05 18.42 -0.98
N ARG A 98 1.28 18.52 -2.30
CA ARG A 98 1.19 17.38 -3.23
C ARG A 98 2.50 16.62 -3.33
N ASN A 99 3.59 17.36 -3.51
CA ASN A 99 4.85 16.91 -4.07
C ASN A 99 6.08 17.31 -3.24
N GLY A 100 5.91 18.11 -2.18
CA GLY A 100 7.01 18.51 -1.31
C GLY A 100 7.73 17.32 -0.69
N GLU A 101 9.03 17.47 -0.47
CA GLU A 101 9.92 16.41 0.04
C GLU A 101 9.43 15.88 1.40
N ARG A 102 9.18 16.77 2.36
CA ARG A 102 8.62 16.45 3.69
C ARG A 102 7.34 15.61 3.59
N VAL A 103 6.47 15.94 2.62
CA VAL A 103 5.20 15.24 2.41
C VAL A 103 5.43 13.85 1.82
N ARG A 104 6.32 13.73 0.84
CA ARG A 104 6.65 12.44 0.22
C ARG A 104 7.28 11.50 1.24
N GLU A 105 8.21 11.99 2.05
CA GLU A 105 8.83 11.23 3.14
C GLU A 105 7.80 10.74 4.14
N LEU A 106 6.94 11.64 4.65
CA LEU A 106 5.87 11.29 5.59
C LEU A 106 4.95 10.19 5.03
N ARG A 107 4.52 10.33 3.78
CA ARG A 107 3.61 9.36 3.15
C ARG A 107 4.34 8.04 2.83
N ASN A 108 5.62 8.06 2.48
CA ASN A 108 6.42 6.85 2.26
C ASN A 108 6.62 6.06 3.57
N GLU A 109 6.98 6.74 4.65
CA GLU A 109 7.17 6.15 5.98
C GLU A 109 5.88 5.47 6.45
N MET A 110 4.75 6.17 6.37
CA MET A 110 3.45 5.61 6.72
C MET A 110 3.08 4.42 5.83
N SER A 111 3.34 4.51 4.52
CA SER A 111 3.04 3.41 3.58
C SER A 111 3.85 2.15 3.91
N SER A 112 5.08 2.31 4.40
CA SER A 112 5.90 1.19 4.87
C SER A 112 5.27 0.49 6.07
N ILE A 113 4.77 1.25 7.06
CA ILE A 113 4.07 0.69 8.23
C ILE A 113 2.81 -0.08 7.81
N LEU A 114 1.98 0.52 6.94
CA LEU A 114 0.76 -0.11 6.44
C LEU A 114 1.07 -1.40 5.67
N ARG A 115 2.12 -1.38 4.85
CA ARG A 115 2.61 -2.57 4.14
C ARG A 115 3.04 -3.65 5.12
N ASN A 116 3.79 -3.30 6.16
CA ASN A 116 4.29 -4.25 7.15
C ASN A 116 3.15 -4.90 7.96
N ALA A 117 2.07 -4.17 8.23
CA ALA A 117 0.86 -4.75 8.83
C ALA A 117 0.26 -5.84 7.94
N VAL A 118 0.16 -5.61 6.62
CA VAL A 118 -0.30 -6.62 5.65
C VAL A 118 0.71 -7.77 5.52
N LEU A 119 2.01 -7.49 5.60
CA LEU A 119 3.05 -8.53 5.61
C LEU A 119 2.92 -9.45 6.83
N GLY A 120 2.57 -8.91 8.00
CA GLY A 120 2.28 -9.70 9.20
C GLY A 120 1.15 -10.70 8.94
N VAL A 121 0.02 -10.22 8.39
CA VAL A 121 -1.12 -11.09 8.00
C VAL A 121 -0.68 -12.18 7.01
N ARG A 122 0.16 -11.83 6.04
CA ARG A 122 0.73 -12.78 5.08
C ARG A 122 1.56 -13.86 5.77
N GLN A 123 2.41 -13.49 6.74
CA GLN A 123 3.26 -14.44 7.48
C GLN A 123 2.41 -15.39 8.32
N GLU A 124 1.36 -14.89 8.96
CA GLU A 124 0.42 -15.73 9.72
C GLU A 124 -0.33 -16.75 8.86
N MET A 125 -0.45 -16.53 7.55
CA MET A 125 -0.97 -17.54 6.60
C MET A 125 0.02 -18.68 6.33
N GLY A 126 1.19 -18.68 6.96
CA GLY A 126 2.24 -19.69 6.77
C GLY A 126 2.97 -19.56 5.44
N LEU A 127 2.90 -18.40 4.78
CA LEU A 127 3.59 -18.18 3.52
C LEU A 127 5.09 -17.91 3.76
N PRO A 128 5.97 -18.34 2.84
CA PRO A 128 7.42 -18.16 2.99
C PRO A 128 7.79 -16.69 3.21
N LYS A 129 8.81 -16.44 4.04
CA LYS A 129 9.37 -15.09 4.20
C LYS A 129 9.73 -14.50 2.84
N GLU A 130 9.39 -13.23 2.66
CA GLU A 130 9.75 -12.51 1.44
C GLU A 130 11.19 -12.01 1.51
N ASP A 131 11.77 -11.77 0.34
CA ASP A 131 13.03 -11.05 0.23
C ASP A 131 12.85 -9.62 0.81
N PRO A 132 13.74 -9.15 1.70
CA PRO A 132 13.66 -7.80 2.26
C PRO A 132 13.61 -6.69 1.20
N SER A 133 14.29 -6.88 0.07
CA SER A 133 14.29 -5.94 -1.05
C SER A 133 12.92 -5.82 -1.73
N ALA A 134 12.02 -6.80 -1.59
CA ALA A 134 10.68 -6.75 -2.21
C ALA A 134 9.84 -5.56 -1.71
N GLY A 135 10.14 -5.03 -0.52
CA GLY A 135 9.50 -3.84 0.04
C GLY A 135 10.11 -2.50 -0.40
N LEU A 136 11.24 -2.52 -1.11
CA LEU A 136 11.92 -1.31 -1.55
C LEU A 136 11.44 -0.88 -2.95
N PRO A 137 11.12 0.40 -3.17
CA PRO A 137 10.74 0.90 -4.50
C PRO A 137 11.81 0.67 -5.57
N ASP A 138 13.09 0.81 -5.20
CA ASP A 138 14.22 0.69 -6.11
C ASP A 138 14.32 -0.69 -6.78
N THR A 139 13.97 -1.74 -6.03
CA THR A 139 13.89 -3.11 -6.52
C THR A 139 13.01 -3.21 -7.77
N TRP A 140 11.92 -2.45 -7.83
CA TRP A 140 10.90 -2.54 -8.87
C TRP A 140 11.08 -1.54 -10.01
N ARG A 141 12.02 -0.59 -9.92
CA ARG A 141 12.25 0.43 -10.97
C ARG A 141 12.49 -0.17 -12.35
N HIS A 142 13.18 -1.30 -12.43
CA HIS A 142 13.46 -1.99 -13.69
C HIS A 142 12.23 -2.75 -14.20
N ALA A 143 11.45 -3.35 -13.29
CA ALA A 143 10.23 -4.08 -13.61
C ALA A 143 9.17 -3.18 -14.24
N ASP A 144 9.02 -1.98 -13.69
CA ASP A 144 8.05 -0.99 -14.16
C ASP A 144 8.43 -0.42 -15.55
N LYS A 145 9.68 -0.61 -15.99
CA LYS A 145 10.17 -0.29 -17.35
C LYS A 145 10.24 -1.52 -18.28
N GLY A 146 9.65 -2.65 -17.88
CA GLY A 146 9.61 -3.89 -18.68
C GLY A 146 10.83 -4.81 -18.53
N GLY A 147 11.75 -4.52 -17.62
CA GLY A 147 12.90 -5.39 -17.30
C GLY A 147 12.60 -6.47 -16.26
N LYS A 148 13.51 -7.44 -16.09
CA LYS A 148 13.43 -8.40 -14.98
C LYS A 148 13.84 -7.75 -13.66
N THR A 149 13.18 -8.11 -12.57
CA THR A 149 13.51 -7.66 -11.20
C THR A 149 14.62 -8.54 -10.63
N PRO A 150 15.81 -8.01 -10.29
CA PRO A 150 16.85 -8.81 -9.65
C PRO A 150 16.40 -9.28 -8.25
N GLY A 151 16.64 -10.55 -7.90
CA GLY A 151 16.47 -11.07 -6.53
C GLY A 151 15.05 -11.42 -6.08
N VAL A 152 14.01 -10.94 -6.77
CA VAL A 152 12.64 -11.31 -6.40
C VAL A 152 12.26 -12.61 -7.08
N VAL A 153 12.36 -13.73 -6.35
CA VAL A 153 11.71 -14.99 -6.73
C VAL A 153 10.20 -14.74 -6.69
N TYR A 154 9.61 -14.56 -7.86
CA TYR A 154 8.17 -14.52 -7.98
C TYR A 154 7.61 -15.85 -7.47
N GLU A 155 6.47 -15.83 -6.78
CA GLU A 155 5.75 -17.07 -6.39
C GLU A 155 5.46 -17.97 -7.62
N LYS A 156 5.55 -17.37 -8.83
CA LYS A 156 5.53 -17.97 -10.17
C LYS A 156 6.69 -18.95 -10.48
N GLU A 157 7.78 -18.94 -9.72
CA GLU A 157 9.00 -19.73 -10.00
C GLU A 157 9.24 -20.86 -8.99
N ARG A 158 8.36 -21.07 -8.01
CA ARG A 158 8.46 -22.25 -7.14
C ARG A 158 7.83 -23.45 -7.87
N PRO A 159 8.61 -24.49 -8.20
CA PRO A 159 7.99 -25.78 -8.50
C PRO A 159 7.25 -26.25 -7.25
N LEU A 160 6.06 -26.83 -7.47
CA LEU A 160 5.28 -27.51 -6.44
C LEU A 160 6.08 -28.68 -5.85
#